data_AF-A0A843WGN7-F1
#
_entry.id   AF-A0A843WGN7-F1
#
_cell.length_a   1.000
_cell.length_b   1.000
_cell.length_c   1.000
_cell.angle_alpha   90.00
_cell.angle_beta   90.00
_cell.angle_gamma   90.00
#
_symmetry.space_group_name_H-M   'P 1'
#
loop_
_entity.id
_entity.type
_entity.pdbx_description
1 polymer ?
#
loop_
_entity_poly.entity_id
_entity_poly.type
_entity_poly.pdbx_seq_one_letter_code
_entity_poly.pdbx_strand_id
1 'polypeptide(L)'
;MYEARDKGSRDPMAWLDYGPVWLRRDYWDSLCERWATGPWQERSQATKRNRSTHLEKNVHTSGSVSYVTHNQKLRHELERAPTFRELFNRTHKRKGTDDYVSESARTIAETYDRTMVDCYAEGTP
;
A
#
# COMPACT_ATOMS: atom_id res chain seq x y z
N MET A 1 23.09 7.28 -14.53
CA MET A 1 22.59 8.62 -14.18
C MET A 1 21.12 8.66 -14.54
N TYR A 2 20.21 8.42 -13.59
CA TYR A 2 18.77 8.59 -13.86
C TYR A 2 18.46 10.07 -13.74
N GLU A 3 18.42 10.76 -14.87
CA GLU A 3 17.96 12.14 -14.94
C GLU A 3 16.51 12.19 -14.41
N ALA A 4 16.24 13.12 -13.51
CA ALA A 4 14.88 13.38 -13.05
C ALA A 4 14.05 13.78 -14.26
N ARG A 5 13.17 12.89 -14.73
CA ARG A 5 12.15 13.20 -15.74
C ARG A 5 11.52 14.54 -15.36
N ASP A 6 11.63 15.51 -16.26
CA ASP A 6 10.88 16.75 -16.17
C ASP A 6 9.44 16.39 -15.83
N LYS A 7 8.96 16.88 -14.69
CA LYS A 7 7.60 16.61 -14.24
C LYS A 7 6.76 17.54 -15.09
N GLY A 8 6.48 17.10 -16.32
CA GLY A 8 5.66 17.83 -17.29
C GLY A 8 4.44 18.44 -16.62
N SER A 9 3.93 19.53 -17.22
CA SER A 9 2.91 20.40 -16.65
C SER A 9 1.90 19.68 -15.74
N ARG A 10 1.63 20.23 -14.55
CA ARG A 10 0.61 19.68 -13.65
C ARG A 10 -0.82 19.96 -14.12
N ASP A 11 -0.97 20.78 -15.16
CA ASP A 11 -2.23 21.05 -15.81
C ASP A 11 -2.59 19.88 -16.74
N PRO A 12 -3.69 19.16 -16.47
CA PRO A 12 -4.12 18.06 -17.33
C PRO A 12 -4.42 18.48 -18.77
N MET A 13 -4.75 19.75 -19.02
CA MET A 13 -4.97 20.25 -20.39
C MET A 13 -3.68 20.31 -21.21
N ALA A 14 -2.52 20.40 -20.57
CA ALA A 14 -1.23 20.32 -21.25
C ALA A 14 -0.88 18.89 -21.69
N TRP A 15 -1.69 17.88 -21.34
CA TRP A 15 -1.45 16.48 -21.68
C TRP A 15 -2.17 16.00 -22.93
N LEU A 16 -3.00 16.83 -23.59
CA LEU A 16 -3.82 16.43 -24.73
C LEU A 16 -3.03 15.73 -25.85
N ASP A 17 -1.81 16.21 -26.14
CA ASP A 17 -0.95 15.63 -27.18
C ASP A 17 -0.06 14.46 -26.71
N TYR A 18 -0.14 14.10 -25.43
CA TYR A 18 0.66 13.05 -24.81
C TYR A 18 -0.15 11.77 -24.52
N GLY A 19 -1.28 11.60 -25.20
CA GLY A 19 -2.12 10.42 -25.07
C GLY A 19 -1.41 9.14 -25.50
N PRO A 20 -1.67 8.00 -24.83
CA PRO A 20 -1.08 6.74 -25.22
C PRO A 20 -1.63 6.25 -26.57
N VAL A 21 -0.76 5.71 -27.44
CA VAL A 21 -1.09 5.27 -28.81
C VAL A 21 -2.24 4.27 -28.88
N TRP A 22 -2.42 3.46 -27.83
CA TRP A 22 -3.48 2.44 -27.76
C TRP A 22 -4.85 3.00 -27.36
N LEU A 23 -4.94 4.23 -26.85
CA LEU A 23 -6.19 4.86 -26.44
C LEU A 23 -6.64 5.85 -27.52
N ARG A 24 -7.92 5.80 -27.89
CA ARG A 24 -8.47 6.76 -28.85
C ARG A 24 -8.36 8.18 -28.29
N ARG A 25 -8.02 9.13 -29.17
CA ARG A 25 -7.75 10.52 -28.79
C ARG A 25 -8.93 11.19 -28.10
N ASP A 26 -10.15 10.97 -28.59
CA ASP A 26 -11.37 11.52 -27.99
C ASP A 26 -11.58 11.07 -26.53
N TYR A 27 -11.27 9.81 -26.20
CA TYR A 27 -11.30 9.35 -24.82
C TYR A 27 -10.19 9.96 -23.96
N TRP A 28 -8.99 10.13 -24.52
CA TRP A 28 -7.89 10.77 -23.81
C TRP A 28 -8.20 12.24 -23.50
N ASP A 29 -8.70 12.98 -24.48
CA ASP A 29 -9.09 14.38 -24.35
C ASP A 29 -10.18 14.54 -23.27
N SER A 30 -11.21 13.67 -23.31
CA SER A 30 -12.27 13.63 -22.30
C SER A 30 -11.74 13.36 -20.87
N LEU A 31 -10.70 12.53 -20.74
CA LEU A 31 -10.05 12.28 -19.46
C LEU A 31 -9.27 13.49 -18.97
N CYS A 32 -8.50 14.14 -19.85
CA CYS A 32 -7.76 15.37 -19.54
C CYS A 32 -8.69 16.48 -19.08
N GLU A 33 -9.80 16.73 -19.79
CA GLU A 33 -10.84 17.68 -19.39
C GLU A 33 -11.41 17.35 -18.00
N ARG A 34 -11.76 16.08 -17.77
CA ARG A 34 -12.26 15.63 -16.46
C ARG A 34 -11.24 15.85 -15.35
N TRP A 35 -9.97 15.59 -15.62
CA TRP A 35 -8.88 15.78 -14.67
C TRP A 35 -8.58 17.26 -14.40
N ALA A 36 -8.82 18.12 -15.38
CA ALA A 36 -8.69 19.57 -15.24
C ALA A 36 -9.77 20.17 -14.33
N THR A 37 -10.91 19.50 -14.13
CA THR A 37 -11.99 20.02 -13.26
C THR A 37 -11.51 20.27 -11.83
N GLY A 38 -11.94 21.40 -11.26
CA GLY A 38 -11.62 21.80 -9.88
C GLY A 38 -11.88 20.70 -8.83
N PRO A 39 -13.07 20.08 -8.79
CA PRO A 39 -13.39 19.02 -7.82
C PRO A 39 -12.43 17.82 -7.89
N TRP A 40 -11.96 17.46 -9.09
CA TRP A 40 -10.99 16.39 -9.22
C TRP A 40 -9.60 16.87 -8.78
N GLN A 41 -9.14 18.04 -9.21
CA GLN A 41 -7.84 18.54 -8.73
C GLN A 41 -7.77 18.62 -7.19
N GLU A 42 -8.84 19.11 -6.54
CA GLU A 42 -8.95 19.15 -5.08
C GLU A 42 -8.83 17.76 -4.46
N ARG A 43 -9.61 16.78 -4.93
CA ARG A 43 -9.56 15.40 -4.43
C ARG A 43 -8.18 14.76 -4.69
N SER A 44 -7.54 15.07 -5.82
CA SER A 44 -6.19 14.61 -6.16
C SER A 44 -5.16 15.13 -5.16
N GLN A 45 -5.18 16.44 -4.89
CA GLN A 45 -4.28 17.06 -3.92
C GLN A 45 -4.56 16.58 -2.50
N ALA A 46 -5.82 16.43 -2.10
CA ALA A 46 -6.18 15.87 -0.79
C ALA A 46 -5.63 14.45 -0.62
N THR A 47 -5.82 13.58 -1.63
CA THR A 47 -5.31 12.21 -1.57
C THR A 47 -3.78 12.17 -1.56
N LYS A 48 -3.13 13.06 -2.32
CA LYS A 48 -1.67 13.20 -2.29
C LYS A 48 -1.17 13.63 -0.90
N ARG A 49 -1.80 14.63 -0.29
CA ARG A 49 -1.49 15.09 1.07
C ARG A 49 -1.66 13.95 2.08
N ASN A 50 -2.78 13.23 2.02
CA ASN A 50 -3.06 12.08 2.90
C ASN A 50 -2.02 10.96 2.75
N ARG A 51 -1.51 10.71 1.55
CA ARG A 51 -0.40 9.75 1.36
C ARG A 51 0.92 10.26 1.94
N SER A 52 1.19 11.56 1.85
CA SER A 52 2.42 12.14 2.40
C SER A 52 2.42 12.29 3.93
N THR A 53 1.26 12.37 4.58
CA THR A 53 1.18 12.49 6.06
C THR A 53 1.47 11.17 6.78
N HIS A 54 1.34 10.03 6.10
CA HIS A 54 1.43 8.70 6.71
C HIS A 54 2.32 7.75 5.90
N LEU A 55 3.52 8.22 5.53
CA LEU A 55 4.47 7.46 4.70
C LEU A 55 4.78 6.06 5.25
N GLU A 56 4.77 5.88 6.57
CA GLU A 56 5.12 4.61 7.22
C GLU A 56 3.92 3.74 7.60
N LYS A 57 2.70 4.27 7.65
CA LYS A 57 1.58 3.57 8.30
C LYS A 57 0.86 2.55 7.40
N ASN A 58 1.11 2.54 6.10
CA ASN A 58 0.34 1.73 5.12
C ASN A 58 1.22 0.92 4.16
N VAL A 59 2.45 0.59 4.57
CA VAL A 59 3.37 -0.19 3.73
C VAL A 59 3.13 -1.68 3.96
N HIS A 60 2.96 -2.44 2.89
CA HIS A 60 2.80 -3.89 2.89
C HIS A 60 3.64 -4.49 1.75
N THR A 61 4.19 -5.69 1.95
CA THR A 61 4.97 -6.43 0.95
C THR A 61 4.17 -7.50 0.21
N SER A 62 2.86 -7.60 0.46
CA SER A 62 1.97 -8.57 -0.21
C SER A 62 1.72 -8.26 -1.70
N GLY A 63 2.02 -7.04 -2.15
CA GLY A 63 1.67 -6.57 -3.49
C GLY A 63 0.15 -6.65 -3.71
N SER A 64 -0.27 -7.05 -4.91
CA SER A 64 -1.69 -7.19 -5.27
C SER A 64 -2.37 -8.47 -4.74
N VAL A 65 -1.69 -9.26 -3.91
CA VAL A 65 -2.22 -10.51 -3.37
C VAL A 65 -2.98 -10.23 -2.07
N SER A 66 -4.20 -10.76 -1.96
CA SER A 66 -5.03 -10.55 -0.78
C SER A 66 -4.46 -11.26 0.47
N TYR A 67 -4.81 -10.73 1.65
CA TYR A 67 -4.47 -11.33 2.93
C TYR A 67 -5.01 -12.77 3.07
N VAL A 68 -6.20 -13.04 2.54
CA VAL A 68 -6.82 -14.38 2.52
C VAL A 68 -6.00 -15.35 1.68
N THR A 69 -5.55 -14.91 0.51
CA THR A 69 -4.69 -15.73 -0.36
C THR A 69 -3.35 -16.01 0.31
N HIS A 70 -2.76 -15.03 1.01
CA HIS A 70 -1.56 -15.25 1.81
C HIS A 70 -1.80 -16.26 2.94
N ASN A 71 -2.95 -16.22 3.61
CA ASN A 71 -3.32 -17.18 4.65
C ASN A 71 -3.43 -18.59 4.08
N GLN A 72 -4.11 -18.78 2.95
CA GLN A 72 -4.23 -20.08 2.29
C GLN A 72 -2.88 -20.66 1.85
N LYS A 73 -2.00 -19.82 1.27
CA LYS A 73 -0.64 -20.25 0.91
C LYS A 73 0.14 -20.69 2.15
N LEU A 74 0.09 -19.89 3.21
CA LEU A 74 0.80 -20.17 4.45
C LEU A 74 0.23 -21.42 5.17
N ARG A 75 -1.07 -21.68 5.05
CA ARG A 75 -1.70 -22.92 5.52
C ARG A 75 -1.11 -24.15 4.86
N HIS A 76 -0.94 -24.08 3.54
CA HIS A 76 -0.36 -25.17 2.77
C HIS A 76 1.14 -25.32 3.07
N GLU A 77 1.87 -24.22 3.24
CA GLU A 77 3.31 -24.24 3.57
C GLU A 77 3.59 -24.81 4.98
N LEU A 78 2.72 -24.53 5.96
CA LEU A 78 2.90 -24.97 7.35
C LEU A 78 2.17 -26.28 7.68
N GLU A 79 1.33 -26.78 6.77
CA GLU A 79 0.42 -27.93 7.00
C GLU A 79 -0.50 -27.77 8.22
N ARG A 80 -0.74 -26.51 8.63
CA ARG A 80 -1.62 -26.15 9.76
C ARG A 80 -2.22 -24.76 9.58
N ALA A 81 -3.16 -24.39 10.44
CA ALA A 81 -3.61 -23.02 10.52
C ALA A 81 -2.45 -22.07 10.91
N PRO A 82 -2.20 -20.97 10.18
CA PRO A 82 -1.18 -20.01 10.52
C PRO A 82 -1.73 -19.11 11.62
N THR A 83 -0.86 -18.71 12.52
CA THR A 83 -1.18 -17.69 13.51
C THR A 83 -1.32 -16.34 12.84
N PHE A 84 -2.00 -15.41 13.51
CA PHE A 84 -2.04 -14.02 13.07
C PHE A 84 -0.64 -13.45 12.88
N ARG A 85 0.29 -13.74 13.80
CA ARG A 85 1.66 -13.22 13.77
C ARG A 85 2.45 -13.73 12.57
N GLU A 86 2.31 -15.01 12.21
CA GLU A 86 2.99 -15.57 11.03
C GLU A 86 2.49 -14.92 9.74
N LEU A 87 1.17 -14.73 9.62
CA LEU A 87 0.56 -14.09 8.47
C LEU A 87 0.89 -12.59 8.39
N PHE A 88 0.95 -11.92 9.54
CA PHE A 88 1.36 -10.53 9.65
C PHE A 88 2.82 -10.36 9.20
N ASN A 89 3.73 -11.18 9.73
CA ASN A 89 5.15 -11.18 9.35
C ASN A 89 5.32 -11.44 7.85
N ARG A 90 4.56 -12.38 7.28
CA ARG A 90 4.59 -12.71 5.85
C ARG A 90 4.28 -11.52 4.94
N THR A 91 3.51 -10.55 5.42
CA THR A 91 2.98 -9.41 4.65
C THR A 91 3.59 -8.06 5.05
N HIS A 92 4.33 -7.99 6.16
CA HIS A 92 4.89 -6.75 6.72
C HIS A 92 6.40 -6.84 7.04
N LYS A 93 7.07 -7.95 6.67
CA LYS A 93 8.54 -8.03 6.64
C LYS A 93 9.08 -7.91 5.22
N ARG A 94 10.29 -7.38 5.10
CA ARG A 94 11.02 -7.28 3.83
C ARG A 94 11.56 -8.66 3.45
N LYS A 95 11.50 -9.01 2.16
CA LYS A 95 11.95 -10.33 1.69
C LYS A 95 13.46 -10.47 1.86
N GLY A 96 13.92 -11.56 2.47
CA GLY A 96 15.34 -11.85 2.66
C GLY A 96 15.98 -11.16 3.88
N THR A 97 15.19 -10.45 4.68
CA THR A 97 15.59 -9.85 5.95
C THR A 97 14.53 -10.14 7.01
N ASP A 98 14.87 -10.00 8.29
CA ASP A 98 13.86 -10.09 9.35
C ASP A 98 13.22 -8.72 9.69
N ASP A 99 13.63 -7.67 8.98
CA ASP A 99 13.20 -6.30 9.22
C ASP A 99 11.76 -6.05 8.76
N TYR A 100 11.05 -5.25 9.57
CA TYR A 100 9.73 -4.75 9.21
C TYR A 100 9.82 -3.70 8.08
N VAL A 101 8.75 -3.63 7.31
CA VAL A 101 8.63 -2.68 6.19
C VAL A 101 8.52 -1.23 6.68
N SER A 102 8.01 -1.04 7.90
CA SER A 102 7.90 0.26 8.58
C SER A 102 7.91 0.11 10.10
N GLU A 103 8.18 1.21 10.80
CA GLU A 103 8.14 1.26 12.27
C GLU A 103 6.73 0.99 12.80
N SER A 104 5.70 1.45 12.10
CA SER A 104 4.30 1.15 12.48
C SER A 104 4.00 -0.35 12.45
N ALA A 105 4.52 -1.09 11.46
CA ALA A 105 4.35 -2.53 11.42
C ALA A 105 5.04 -3.22 12.59
N ARG A 106 6.25 -2.76 12.95
CA ARG A 106 6.97 -3.21 14.14
C ARG A 106 6.19 -2.95 15.42
N THR A 107 5.72 -1.72 15.64
CA THR A 107 4.95 -1.33 16.82
C THR A 107 3.66 -2.15 16.97
N ILE A 108 2.94 -2.42 15.87
CA ILE A 108 1.74 -3.28 15.88
C ILE A 108 2.10 -4.70 16.32
N ALA A 109 3.18 -5.23 15.77
CA ALA A 109 3.66 -6.57 16.10
C ALA A 109 4.05 -6.65 17.59
N GLU A 110 4.85 -5.72 18.10
CA GLU A 110 5.27 -5.69 19.51
C GLU A 110 4.09 -5.48 20.46
N THR A 111 3.14 -4.61 20.09
CA THR A 111 1.93 -4.39 20.89
C THR A 111 1.05 -5.63 20.94
N TYR A 112 0.89 -6.32 19.81
CA TYR A 112 0.17 -7.59 19.75
C TYR A 112 0.79 -8.62 20.71
N ASP A 113 2.12 -8.81 20.67
CA ASP A 113 2.79 -9.75 21.57
C ASP A 113 2.56 -9.40 23.03
N ARG A 114 2.71 -8.12 23.40
CA ARG A 114 2.46 -7.66 24.78
C ARG A 114 1.04 -7.98 25.23
N THR A 115 0.04 -7.59 24.43
CA THR A 115 -1.36 -7.82 24.78
C THR A 115 -1.73 -9.31 24.85
N MET A 116 -1.11 -10.14 24.00
CA MET A 116 -1.29 -11.59 24.05
C MET A 116 -0.65 -12.20 25.30
N VAL A 117 0.41 -11.62 25.84
CA VAL A 117 0.95 -12.05 27.14
C VAL A 117 0.01 -11.64 28.26
N ASP A 118 -0.43 -10.39 28.30
CA ASP A 118 -1.28 -9.87 29.38
C ASP A 118 -2.62 -10.61 29.48
N CYS A 119 -3.32 -10.81 28.36
CA CYS A 119 -4.63 -11.47 28.34
C CYS A 119 -4.59 -12.97 28.66
N TYR A 120 -3.43 -13.62 28.51
CA TYR A 120 -3.29 -15.07 28.75
C TYR A 120 -2.44 -15.40 30.00
N ALA A 121 -1.70 -14.44 30.57
CA ALA A 121 -1.01 -14.58 31.85
C ALA A 121 -1.94 -14.42 33.06
N GLU A 122 -3.01 -13.62 32.94
CA GLU A 122 -4.06 -13.50 33.96
C GLU A 122 -5.03 -14.71 33.99
N GLY A 123 -4.80 -15.72 33.14
CA GLY A 123 -5.64 -16.90 32.98
C GLY A 123 -5.00 -18.21 33.45
N THR A 124 -4.19 -18.19 34.51
CA THR A 124 -3.69 -19.44 35.13
C THR A 124 -4.67 -19.89 36.23
N PRO A 125 -5.20 -21.14 36.22
CA PRO A 125 -6.14 -21.64 37.23
C PRO A 125 -5.57 -21.65 38.66
#